data_AF-A0A852ZIG7-F1
#
_entry.id   AF-A0A852ZIG7-F1
#
_cell.length_a   1.000
_cell.length_b   1.000
_cell.length_c   1.000
_cell.angle_alpha   90.00
_cell.angle_beta   90.00
_cell.angle_gamma   90.00
#
_symmetry.space_group_name_H-M   'P 1'
#
loop_
_entity.id
_entity.type
_entity.pdbx_description
1 polymer ?
#
loop_
_entity_poly.entity_id
_entity_poly.type
_entity_poly.pdbx_seq_one_letter_code
_entity_poly.pdbx_strand_id
1 'polypeptide(L)' 'MLHADRSATKIDDRVNELCGDSAVRNAKGIYEYLLGGEKQTQLLAIRLFDDKNKRVAYEQQT' A
#
# COMPACT_ATOMS: atom_id res chain seq x y z
N MET A 1 -10.37 -17.12 14.71
CA MET A 1 -9.89 -16.28 13.60
C MET A 1 -10.39 -14.87 13.84
N LEU A 2 -9.49 -13.92 14.11
CA LEU A 2 -9.82 -12.53 14.40
C LEU A 2 -10.18 -11.84 13.08
N HIS A 3 -11.46 -11.80 12.73
CA HIS A 3 -11.93 -11.02 11.58
C HIS A 3 -11.75 -9.54 11.93
N ALA A 4 -10.98 -8.84 11.11
CA ALA A 4 -10.58 -7.45 11.25
C ALA A 4 -11.68 -6.59 11.88
N ASP A 5 -11.42 -6.09 13.09
CA ASP A 5 -12.13 -4.96 13.66
C ASP A 5 -11.81 -3.74 12.78
N ARG A 6 -12.61 -3.59 11.73
CA ARG A 6 -12.50 -2.50 10.76
C ARG A 6 -13.35 -1.34 11.26
N SER A 7 -13.11 -0.93 12.50
CA SER A 7 -13.71 0.28 13.05
C SER A 7 -13.45 1.43 12.07
N ALA A 8 -14.53 2.06 11.57
CA ALA A 8 -14.44 3.09 10.53
C ALA A 8 -13.44 4.19 10.89
N THR A 9 -13.34 4.51 12.18
CA THR A 9 -12.36 5.44 12.76
C THR A 9 -10.91 5.07 12.45
N LYS A 10 -10.57 3.78 12.45
CA LYS A 10 -9.21 3.32 12.15
C LYS A 10 -8.89 3.41 10.66
N ILE A 11 -9.89 3.26 9.79
CA ILE A 11 -9.69 3.50 8.35
C ILE A 11 -9.50 4.99 8.12
N ASP A 12 -10.29 5.84 8.76
CA ASP A 12 -10.22 7.29 8.59
C ASP A 12 -8.88 7.89 9.04
N ASP A 13 -8.39 7.49 10.22
CA ASP A 13 -7.08 7.89 10.75
C ASP A 13 -5.96 7.58 9.74
N ARG A 14 -6.00 6.36 9.20
CA ARG A 14 -5.02 5.90 8.21
C ARG A 14 -5.16 6.52 6.84
N VAL A 15 -6.37 6.88 6.44
CA VAL A 15 -6.58 7.66 5.22
C VAL A 15 -5.91 9.03 5.38
N ASN A 16 -6.10 9.69 6.53
CA ASN A 16 -5.46 10.98 6.82
C ASN A 16 -3.93 10.86 6.84
N GLU A 17 -3.37 9.84 7.48
CA GLU A 17 -1.93 9.58 7.46
C GLU A 17 -1.39 9.43 6.03
N LEU A 18 -2.00 8.57 5.21
CA LEU A 18 -1.56 8.31 3.84
C LEU A 18 -1.82 9.47 2.88
N CYS A 19 -2.82 10.30 3.15
CA CYS A 19 -3.10 11.51 2.36
C CYS A 19 -2.09 12.62 2.65
N GLY A 20 -1.60 12.70 3.90
CA GLY A 20 -0.52 13.61 4.29
C GLY A 20 0.88 13.13 3.89
N ASP A 21 1.01 11.86 3.52
CA ASP A 21 2.30 11.28 3.14
C ASP A 21 2.74 11.74 1.75
N SER A 22 3.85 12.47 1.70
CA SER A 22 4.41 13.03 0.46
C SER A 22 4.87 11.97 -0.56
N ALA A 23 5.03 10.70 -0.17
CA ALA A 23 5.37 9.63 -1.09
C ALA A 23 4.14 9.10 -1.84
N VAL A 24 2.93 9.24 -1.28
CA VAL A 24 1.66 8.83 -1.93
C VAL A 24 1.30 9.83 -3.02
N ARG A 25 1.27 9.38 -4.28
CA ARG A 25 0.83 10.22 -5.42
C ARG A 25 -0.60 9.96 -5.84
N ASN A 26 -1.22 8.89 -5.35
CA ASN A 26 -2.60 8.54 -5.69
C ASN A 26 -3.47 8.37 -4.45
N ALA A 27 -4.06 9.48 -3.99
CA ALA A 27 -4.97 9.48 -2.85
C ALA A 27 -6.23 8.61 -3.08
N LYS A 28 -6.66 8.42 -4.33
CA LYS A 28 -7.82 7.58 -4.65
C LYS A 28 -7.59 6.12 -4.32
N GLY A 29 -6.36 5.63 -4.46
CA GLY A 29 -5.99 4.25 -4.18
C GLY A 29 -5.85 3.94 -2.69
N ILE A 30 -5.91 4.94 -1.80
CA ILE A 30 -5.78 4.75 -0.34
C ILE A 30 -6.90 3.86 0.19
N TYR A 31 -8.15 4.12 -0.22
CA TYR A 31 -9.28 3.31 0.23
C TYR A 31 -9.15 1.86 -0.23
N GLU A 32 -8.81 1.63 -1.49
CA GLU A 32 -8.63 0.27 -2.02
C GLU A 32 -7.45 -0.45 -1.36
N TYR A 33 -6.37 0.27 -1.07
CA TYR A 33 -5.22 -0.24 -0.32
C TYR A 33 -5.62 -0.70 1.08
N LEU A 34 -6.30 0.16 1.86
CA LEU A 34 -6.74 -0.15 3.21
C LEU A 34 -7.85 -1.21 3.22
N LEU A 35 -8.77 -1.16 2.25
CA LEU A 35 -9.87 -2.10 2.08
C LEU A 35 -9.38 -3.50 1.62
N GLY A 36 -8.27 -3.54 0.88
CA GLY A 36 -7.56 -4.75 0.46
C GLY A 36 -6.59 -5.31 1.50
N GLY A 37 -6.49 -4.71 2.69
CA GLY A 37 -5.59 -5.16 3.75
C GLY A 37 -4.12 -4.83 3.49
N GLU A 38 -3.85 -3.70 2.84
CA GLU A 38 -2.53 -3.06 2.71
C GLU A 38 -1.49 -3.83 1.90
N LYS A 39 -1.95 -4.75 1.06
CA LYS A 39 -1.06 -5.62 0.28
C LYS A 39 -0.56 -4.93 -0.99
N GLN A 40 -1.40 -4.10 -1.60
CA GLN A 40 -1.18 -3.56 -2.93
C GLN A 40 -0.70 -2.10 -2.87
N THR A 41 0.54 -1.89 -2.44
CA THR A 41 1.16 -0.55 -2.36
C THR A 41 1.22 0.18 -3.70
N GLN A 42 1.15 -0.55 -4.82
CA GLN A 42 1.01 0.00 -6.16
C GLN A 42 -0.20 0.92 -6.34
N LEU A 43 -1.29 0.69 -5.58
CA LEU A 43 -2.50 1.50 -5.63
C LEU A 43 -2.25 2.95 -5.15
N LEU A 44 -1.30 3.13 -4.24
CA LEU A 44 -0.91 4.42 -3.69
C LEU A 44 -0.03 5.24 -4.66
N ALA A 45 0.41 4.63 -5.77
CA ALA A 45 1.38 5.20 -6.71
C ALA A 45 2.57 5.81 -5.98
N ILE A 46 3.08 5.10 -4.97
CA ILE A 46 4.15 5.59 -4.11
C ILE A 46 5.34 5.93 -5.00
N ARG A 47 5.93 7.12 -4.80
CA ARG A 47 7.20 7.48 -5.44
C ARG A 47 8.34 6.69 -4.80
N LEU A 48 8.33 5.39 -5.03
CA LEU A 48 9.45 4.52 -4.77
C LEU A 48 10.44 4.81 -5.90
N PHE A 49 11.53 5.52 -5.59
CA PHE A 49 12.67 5.65 -6.50
C PHE A 49 13.37 4.28 -6.66
N ASP A 50 12.64 3.25 -7.12
CA ASP A 50 13.12 1.89 -7.16
C ASP A 50 13.55 1.48 -8.56
N ASP A 51 14.83 1.76 -8.82
CA ASP A 51 15.65 1.10 -9.82
C ASP A 51 16.19 -0.26 -9.30
N LYS A 52 15.69 -0.79 -8.16
CA LYS A 52 16.41 -1.83 -7.40
C LYS A 52 15.76 -3.22 -7.32
N ASN A 53 14.49 -3.42 -7.66
CA ASN A 53 13.85 -4.75 -7.57
C ASN A 53 13.54 -5.45 -8.89
N LYS A 54 14.35 -5.24 -9.94
CA LYS A 54 14.25 -6.02 -11.20
C LYS A 54 15.20 -7.21 -11.31
N ARG A 55 15.84 -7.68 -10.23
CA ARG A 55 16.90 -8.71 -10.32
C ARG A 55 16.81 -9.94 -9.42
N VAL A 56 15.67 -10.28 -8.82
CA VAL A 56 15.57 -11.49 -7.97
C VAL A 56 14.38 -12.38 -8.36
N ALA A 57 14.26 -12.72 -9.65
CA ALA A 57 13.29 -13.73 -10.10
C ALA A 57 13.78 -14.59 -11.28
N TYR A 58 15.08 -14.64 -11.56
CA TYR A 58 15.63 -15.45 -12.66
C TYR A 58 16.84 -16.32 -12.32
N GLU A 59 17.22 -16.45 -11.04
CA GLU A 59 18.36 -17.29 -10.62
C GLU A 59 17.95 -18.53 -9.80
N GLN A 60 16.72 -19.03 -9.97
CA GLN A 60 16.26 -20.27 -9.32
C GLN A 60 15.56 -21.18 -10.34
N GLN A 61 16.24 -21.49 -11.45
CA GLN A 61 15.96 -22.69 -12.22
C GLN A 61 17.22 -23.13 -12.96
N THR A 62 18.10 -23.82 -12.24
CA THR A 62 19.11 -24.72 -12.83
C THR A 62 18.90 -26.09 -12.25
#